data_AF-X0XTH6-F1
#
_entry.id   AF-X0XTH6-F1
#
_cell.length_a   1.000
_cell.length_b   1.000
_cell.length_c   1.000
_cell.angle_alpha   90.00
_cell.angle_beta   90.00
_cell.angle_gamma   90.00
#
_symmetry.space_group_name_H-M   'P 1'
#
loop_
_entity.id
_entity.type
_entity.pdbx_description
1 polymer ?
#
loop_
_entity_poly.entity_id
_entity_poly.type
_entity_poly.pdbx_seq_one_letter_code
_entity_poly.pdbx_strand_id
1 'polypeptide(L)'
;MHHVILGTGPAGVIAADTLRKHDENVRITLIGDENEPPYSRMAIPYFLSGDIGEAGTYLRQDPDHYKNQGVEIIHARAGALDIKGKTIALEGGSEVKYDRLLLATGASPIRPPVEGLD
;
A
#
# COMPACT_ATOMS: atom_id res chain seq x y z
N MET A 1 0.16 2.78 -19.74
CA MET A 1 1.33 3.02 -18.86
C MET A 1 1.05 2.37 -17.52
N HIS A 2 2.02 1.68 -16.92
CA HIS A 2 1.91 0.99 -15.65
C HIS A 2 2.55 1.79 -14.52
N HIS A 3 1.72 2.25 -13.59
CA HIS A 3 2.15 2.89 -12.35
C HIS A 3 2.15 1.87 -11.23
N VAL A 4 3.30 1.71 -10.60
CA VAL A 4 3.45 0.89 -9.39
C VAL A 4 3.66 1.82 -8.20
N ILE A 5 2.94 1.54 -7.11
CA ILE A 5 2.98 2.31 -5.89
C ILE A 5 3.39 1.36 -4.75
N LEU A 6 4.56 1.59 -4.16
CA LEU A 6 5.03 0.84 -2.99
C LEU A 6 4.50 1.50 -1.72
N GLY A 7 3.50 0.89 -1.11
CA GLY A 7 2.83 1.35 0.10
C GLY A 7 1.31 1.42 -0.07
N THR A 8 0.60 0.68 0.78
CA THR A 8 -0.88 0.63 0.85
C THR A 8 -1.45 1.57 1.92
N GLY A 9 -0.66 2.53 2.40
CA GLY A 9 -1.14 3.56 3.33
C GLY A 9 -1.90 4.71 2.63
N PRO A 10 -2.29 5.75 3.38
CA PRO A 10 -3.05 6.88 2.86
C PRO A 10 -2.45 7.54 1.61
N ALA A 11 -1.12 7.73 1.59
CA ALA A 11 -0.43 8.32 0.44
C ALA A 11 -0.59 7.47 -0.84
N GLY A 12 -0.42 6.15 -0.74
CA GLY A 12 -0.54 5.25 -1.88
C GLY A 12 -1.96 5.13 -2.39
N VAL A 13 -2.94 5.02 -1.49
CA VAL A 13 -4.36 4.95 -1.86
C VAL A 13 -4.83 6.24 -2.54
N ILE A 14 -4.46 7.42 -2.01
CA ILE A 14 -4.82 8.68 -2.65
C ILE A 14 -4.15 8.84 -4.01
N ALA A 15 -2.90 8.39 -4.17
CA ALA A 15 -2.23 8.39 -5.46
C ALA A 15 -2.93 7.47 -6.47
N ALA A 16 -3.32 6.26 -6.09
CA ALA A 16 -4.05 5.33 -6.95
C ALA A 16 -5.39 5.91 -7.43
N ASP A 17 -6.20 6.44 -6.50
CA ASP A 17 -7.48 7.05 -6.83
C ASP A 17 -7.31 8.30 -7.73
N THR A 18 -6.27 9.10 -7.48
CA THR A 18 -5.99 10.30 -8.28
C THR A 18 -5.55 9.92 -9.69
N LEU A 19 -4.68 8.92 -9.84
CA LEU A 19 -4.27 8.40 -11.15
C LEU A 19 -5.47 7.89 -11.94
N ARG A 20 -6.34 7.08 -11.32
CA ARG A 20 -7.53 6.55 -12.00
C ARG A 20 -8.50 7.65 -12.44
N LYS A 21 -8.67 8.70 -11.63
CA LYS A 21 -9.50 9.87 -11.98
C LYS A 21 -8.95 10.65 -13.19
N HIS A 22 -7.63 10.70 -13.36
CA HIS A 22 -7.00 11.44 -14.46
C HIS A 22 -6.83 10.61 -15.74
N ASP A 23 -6.73 9.29 -15.61
CA ASP A 23 -6.60 8.37 -16.73
C ASP A 23 -7.33 7.06 -16.43
N GLU A 24 -8.51 6.89 -17.04
CA GLU A 24 -9.33 5.69 -16.89
C GLU A 24 -8.67 4.42 -17.42
N ASN A 25 -7.63 4.53 -18.25
CA ASN A 25 -6.94 3.40 -18.88
C ASN A 25 -5.57 3.11 -18.25
N VAL A 26 -5.14 3.88 -17.25
CA VAL A 26 -3.85 3.65 -16.59
C VAL A 26 -3.87 2.33 -15.83
N ARG A 27 -2.80 1.53 -15.94
CA ARG A 27 -2.63 0.33 -15.13
C ARG A 27 -2.01 0.73 -13.80
N ILE A 28 -2.65 0.36 -12.68
CA ILE A 28 -2.21 0.72 -11.33
C ILE A 28 -2.04 -0.55 -10.51
N THR A 29 -0.88 -0.69 -9.88
CA THR A 29 -0.62 -1.74 -8.89
C THR A 29 -0.16 -1.10 -7.58
N LEU A 30 -0.87 -1.37 -6.49
CA LEU A 30 -0.46 -1.09 -5.11
C LEU A 30 0.24 -2.33 -4.54
N ILE A 31 1.37 -2.14 -3.86
CA ILE A 31 2.10 -3.23 -3.21
C ILE A 31 2.31 -2.86 -1.74
N GLY A 32 1.94 -3.75 -0.83
CA GLY A 32 2.14 -3.58 0.61
C GLY A 32 2.42 -4.92 1.28
N ASP A 33 3.13 -4.91 2.40
CA ASP A 33 3.54 -6.11 3.14
C ASP A 33 2.56 -6.52 4.25
N GLU A 34 1.41 -5.84 4.34
CA GLU A 34 0.31 -6.17 5.24
C GLU A 34 -0.78 -6.95 4.49
N ASN A 35 -1.37 -7.96 5.12
CA ASN A 35 -2.44 -8.78 4.53
C ASN A 35 -3.81 -8.12 4.57
N GLU A 36 -3.95 -7.03 5.32
CA GLU A 36 -5.23 -6.34 5.50
C GLU A 36 -5.53 -5.36 4.36
N PRO A 37 -6.81 -5.02 4.14
CA PRO A 37 -7.19 -3.92 3.26
C PRO A 37 -6.46 -2.62 3.66
N PRO A 38 -6.13 -1.74 2.69
CA PRO A 38 -5.57 -0.44 3.00
C PRO A 38 -6.37 0.32 4.06
N TYR A 39 -5.73 0.67 5.18
CA TYR A 39 -6.37 1.27 6.35
C TYR A 39 -5.63 2.50 6.87
N SER A 40 -6.35 3.30 7.66
CA SER A 40 -5.81 4.48 8.33
C SER A 40 -5.26 4.09 9.70
N ARG A 41 -3.94 4.14 9.85
CA ARG A 41 -3.30 3.97 11.17
C ARG A 41 -3.76 5.02 12.19
N MET A 42 -4.18 6.20 11.73
CA MET A 42 -4.73 7.24 12.60
C MET A 42 -6.10 6.88 13.16
N ALA A 43 -6.79 5.89 12.59
CA ALA A 43 -8.08 5.40 13.08
C ALA A 43 -7.93 4.31 14.17
N ILE A 44 -6.73 3.72 14.34
CA ILE A 44 -6.49 2.66 15.33
C ILE A 44 -6.92 3.06 16.75
N PRO A 45 -6.62 4.27 17.28
CA PRO A 45 -7.02 4.62 18.64
C PRO A 45 -8.54 4.55 18.86
N TYR A 46 -9.35 4.92 17.87
CA TYR A 46 -10.81 4.87 17.94
C TYR A 46 -11.35 3.43 17.85
N PHE A 47 -10.65 2.57 17.10
CA PHE A 47 -10.96 1.14 17.09
C PHE A 47 -10.66 0.51 18.45
N LEU A 48 -9.52 0.84 19.05
CA LEU A 48 -9.11 0.33 20.36
C LEU A 48 -10.00 0.84 21.51
N SER A 49 -10.54 2.06 21.43
CA SER A 49 -11.51 2.59 22.40
C SER A 49 -12.92 2.03 22.21
N GLY A 50 -13.19 1.33 21.10
CA GLY A 50 -14.51 0.79 20.77
C GLY A 50 -15.47 1.80 20.14
N ASP A 51 -15.00 2.99 19.77
CA ASP A 51 -15.82 4.03 19.12
C ASP A 51 -16.19 3.65 17.67
N ILE A 52 -15.35 2.84 17.02
CA ILE A 52 -15.58 2.31 15.68
C ILE A 52 -15.27 0.81 15.64
N GLY A 53 -15.90 0.08 14.73
CA GLY A 53 -15.48 -1.27 14.36
C GLY A 53 -14.25 -1.26 13.44
N GLU A 54 -13.65 -2.43 13.22
CA GLU A 54 -12.46 -2.61 12.36
C GLU A 54 -12.62 -2.00 10.96
N ALA A 55 -13.78 -2.22 10.33
CA ALA A 55 -14.09 -1.64 9.01
C ALA A 55 -14.05 -0.11 9.00
N GLY A 56 -14.25 0.54 10.15
CA GLY A 56 -14.10 1.99 10.30
C GLY A 56 -12.67 2.47 10.14
N THR A 57 -11.68 1.58 10.21
CA THR A 57 -10.27 1.90 9.94
C THR A 57 -9.94 1.90 8.45
N TYR A 58 -10.72 1.19 7.62
CA TYR A 58 -10.41 1.01 6.21
C TYR A 58 -10.51 2.33 5.44
N LEU A 59 -9.51 2.60 4.60
CA LEU A 59 -9.46 3.83 3.80
C LEU A 59 -10.62 3.89 2.81
N ARG A 60 -11.12 2.74 2.36
CA ARG A 60 -12.29 2.63 1.49
C ARG A 60 -13.27 1.65 2.13
N GLN A 61 -14.52 2.06 2.25
CA GLN A 61 -15.57 1.30 2.94
C GLN A 61 -16.16 0.20 2.06
N ASP A 62 -16.18 0.40 0.74
CA ASP A 62 -16.58 -0.62 -0.22
C ASP A 62 -15.45 -1.65 -0.40
N PRO A 63 -15.65 -2.93 -0.04
CA PRO A 63 -14.65 -3.99 -0.22
C PRO A 63 -14.26 -4.20 -1.69
N ASP A 64 -15.17 -3.90 -2.62
CA ASP A 64 -14.93 -4.02 -4.05
C ASP A 64 -14.33 -2.74 -4.66
N HIS A 65 -14.08 -1.67 -3.89
CA HIS A 65 -13.59 -0.38 -4.41
C HIS A 65 -12.43 -0.54 -5.39
N TYR A 66 -11.36 -1.24 -4.97
CA TYR A 66 -10.15 -1.39 -5.78
C TYR A 66 -10.39 -2.23 -7.03
N LYS A 67 -11.17 -3.31 -6.91
CA LYS A 67 -11.57 -4.15 -8.04
C LYS A 67 -12.40 -3.36 -9.04
N ASN A 68 -13.38 -2.58 -8.57
CA ASN A 68 -14.23 -1.71 -9.37
C ASN A 68 -13.43 -0.60 -10.06
N GLN A 69 -12.35 -0.13 -9.44
CA GLN A 69 -11.41 0.83 -10.02
C GLN A 69 -10.31 0.16 -10.86
N GLY A 70 -10.31 -1.16 -11.04
CA GLY A 70 -9.25 -1.88 -11.75
C GLY A 70 -7.85 -1.63 -11.16
N VAL A 71 -7.76 -1.45 -9.85
CA VAL A 71 -6.51 -1.31 -9.10
C VAL A 71 -6.13 -2.69 -8.56
N GLU A 72 -4.96 -3.17 -8.97
CA GLU A 72 -4.39 -4.42 -8.46
C GLU A 72 -3.71 -4.15 -7.11
N ILE A 73 -3.98 -4.99 -6.11
CA ILE A 73 -3.26 -4.97 -4.82
C ILE A 73 -2.45 -6.26 -4.70
N ILE A 74 -1.15 -6.12 -4.46
CA ILE A 74 -0.23 -7.22 -4.18
C ILE A 74 0.17 -7.15 -2.70
N HIS A 75 -0.14 -8.21 -1.97
CA HIS A 75 0.29 -8.41 -0.58
C HIS A 75 1.66 -9.09 -0.58
N ALA A 76 2.71 -8.29 -0.66
CA ALA A 76 4.09 -8.76 -0.66
C ALA A 76 5.04 -7.65 -0.22
N ARG A 77 6.16 -8.06 0.38
CA ARG A 77 7.25 -7.15 0.71
C ARG A 77 8.14 -6.93 -0.50
N ALA A 78 8.44 -5.67 -0.81
CA ALA A 78 9.44 -5.33 -1.82
C ALA A 78 10.85 -5.47 -1.21
N GLY A 79 11.67 -6.35 -1.79
CA GLY A 79 13.02 -6.66 -1.29
C GLY A 79 14.12 -5.88 -2.01
N ALA A 80 13.96 -5.58 -3.30
CA ALA A 80 14.95 -4.81 -4.06
C ALA A 80 14.32 -4.04 -5.23
N LEU A 81 15.00 -2.97 -5.64
CA LEU A 81 14.61 -2.11 -6.76
C LEU A 81 15.75 -2.05 -7.79
N ASP A 82 15.48 -2.48 -9.03
CA ASP A 82 16.35 -2.20 -10.17
C ASP A 82 15.79 -1.00 -10.97
N ILE A 83 16.42 0.16 -10.77
CA ILE A 83 16.02 1.41 -11.42
C ILE A 83 16.30 1.36 -12.93
N LYS A 84 17.37 0.70 -13.37
CA LYS A 84 17.75 0.62 -14.79
C LYS A 84 16.82 -0.34 -15.53
N GLY A 85 16.58 -1.52 -14.96
CA GLY A 85 15.63 -2.52 -15.48
C GLY A 85 14.17 -2.16 -15.28
N LYS A 86 13.87 -1.18 -14.42
CA LYS A 86 12.52 -0.78 -13.97
C LYS A 86 11.72 -1.95 -13.42
N THR A 87 12.34 -2.70 -12.51
CA THR A 87 11.73 -3.87 -11.86
C THR A 87 11.85 -3.78 -10.34
N ILE A 88 10.87 -4.36 -9.67
CA ILE A 88 10.83 -4.52 -8.21
C ILE A 88 10.86 -6.01 -7.93
N ALA A 89 11.86 -6.47 -7.19
CA ALA A 89 11.90 -7.83 -6.70
C ALA A 89 11.10 -7.92 -5.40
N LEU A 90 10.14 -8.84 -5.35
CA LEU A 90 9.34 -9.14 -4.17
C LEU A 90 10.00 -10.26 -3.36
N GLU A 91 9.90 -10.17 -2.04
CA GLU A 91 10.22 -11.28 -1.16
C GLU A 91 9.29 -12.46 -1.52
N GLY A 92 9.86 -13.62 -1.85
CA GLY A 92 9.16 -14.73 -2.49
C GLY A 92 9.55 -14.96 -3.96
N GLY A 93 10.43 -14.12 -4.53
CA GLY A 93 11.09 -14.36 -5.82
C GLY A 93 10.31 -13.93 -7.06
N SER A 94 9.13 -13.30 -6.87
CA SER A 94 8.37 -12.69 -7.97
C SER A 94 8.92 -11.30 -8.31
N GLU A 95 8.70 -10.85 -9.55
CA GLU A 95 9.11 -9.51 -10.00
C GLU A 95 7.94 -8.72 -10.58
N VAL A 96 7.94 -7.41 -10.34
CA VAL A 96 6.97 -6.47 -10.90
C VAL A 96 7.70 -5.41 -11.73
N LYS A 97 7.37 -5.33 -13.04
CA LYS A 97 7.86 -4.24 -13.91
C LYS A 97 7.01 -2.99 -13.75
N TYR A 98 7.58 -1.82 -14.03
CA TYR A 98 6.85 -0.55 -13.99
C TYR A 98 7.30 0.45 -15.06
N ASP A 99 6.42 1.37 -15.44
CA ASP A 99 6.79 2.55 -16.24
C ASP A 99 7.09 3.76 -15.34
N ARG A 100 6.35 3.86 -14.24
CA ARG A 100 6.45 4.88 -13.20
C ARG A 100 6.32 4.23 -11.83
N LEU A 101 7.15 4.66 -10.90
CA LEU A 101 7.20 4.15 -9.53
C LEU A 101 6.97 5.29 -8.55
N LEU A 102 6.05 5.09 -7.60
CA LEU A 102 5.89 5.94 -6.42
C LEU A 102 6.32 5.16 -5.18
N LEU A 103 7.25 5.72 -4.41
CA LEU A 103 7.60 5.23 -3.07
C LEU A 103 6.69 5.92 -2.04
N ALA A 104 5.77 5.16 -1.47
CA ALA A 104 4.79 5.59 -0.46
C ALA A 104 4.86 4.68 0.79
N THR A 105 6.05 4.17 1.12
CA THR A 105 6.31 3.13 2.14
C THR A 105 6.14 3.59 3.57
N GLY A 106 5.78 4.86 3.80
CA GLY A 106 5.58 5.40 5.15
C GLY A 106 6.86 5.40 5.98
N ALA A 107 6.72 5.05 7.26
CA ALA A 107 7.80 5.02 8.22
C ALA A 107 7.61 3.86 9.21
N SER A 108 8.70 3.45 9.86
CA SER A 108 8.68 2.48 10.94
C SER A 108 9.09 3.17 12.25
N PRO A 109 8.51 2.77 13.41
CA PRO A 109 8.90 3.33 14.69
C PRO A 109 10.36 2.98 15.00
N ILE A 110 11.06 3.92 15.65
CA ILE A 110 12.40 3.68 16.17
C ILE A 110 12.28 2.72 17.35
N ARG A 111 13.06 1.62 17.35
CA ARG A 111 13.22 0.75 18.52
C ARG A 111 14.30 1.34 19.43
N PRO A 112 13.96 1.84 20.64
CA PRO A 112 14.96 2.36 21.57
C PRO A 112 15.84 1.23 22.12
N PRO A 113 17.10 1.49 22.53
CA PRO A 113 17.98 0.50 23.11
C PRO A 113 17.58 0.20 24.57
N VAL A 114 16.45 -0.48 24.74
CA VAL A 114 15.94 -0.94 26.03
C VAL A 114 16.17 -2.44 26.13
N GLU A 115 16.77 -2.88 27.23
CA GLU A 115 16.98 -4.31 27.49
C GLU A 115 15.64 -5.05 27.58
N GLY A 116 15.53 -6.20 26.90
CA GLY A 116 14.30 -7.00 26.84
C GLY A 116 13.25 -6.51 25.82
N LEU A 117 13.62 -5.62 24.88
CA LEU A 117 12.76 -5.11 23.81
C LEU A 117 12.88 -5.88 22.48
N ASP A 118 13.57 -7.03 22.51
CA ASP A 118 13.68 -8.00 21.43
C ASP A 118 12.34 -8.68 21.09
#